data_AF-A0A9D5KC87-F1
#
_entry.id   AF-A0A9D5KC87-F1
#
_cell.length_a   1.000
_cell.length_b   1.000
_cell.length_c   1.000
_cell.angle_alpha   90.00
_cell.angle_beta   90.00
_cell.angle_gamma   90.00
#
_symmetry.space_group_name_H-M   'P 1'
#
loop_
_entity.id
_entity.type
_entity.pdbx_description
1 polymer ?
#
loop_
_entity_poly.entity_id
_entity_poly.type
_entity_poly.pdbx_seq_one_letter_code
_entity_poly.pdbx_strand_id
1 'polypeptide(L)'
;MTPTQIKLDELDKAVLEEIRPHAQKVKTWMSFTGITSIILLSIAALIILIVGIIALVSGTPAAAAVFIYLISIGFGFVLAVYMIQMGRGAIPFLETGDLAAFDQYDAGCRLFFKRWGILFFIQLGVGLLGAIIALIVGFSSMPSLYNLY
;
A
#
# COMPACT_ATOMS: atom_id res chain seq x y z
N MET A 1 -8.75 -42.18 20.39
CA MET A 1 -7.70 -41.16 20.18
C MET A 1 -6.38 -41.81 20.52
N THR A 2 -5.46 -41.91 19.56
CA THR A 2 -4.12 -42.51 19.76
C THR A 2 -3.18 -41.50 20.42
N PRO A 3 -2.23 -41.93 21.26
CA PRO A 3 -1.34 -41.05 22.02
C PRO A 3 -0.48 -40.11 21.16
N THR A 4 -0.33 -40.42 19.87
CA THR A 4 0.36 -39.58 18.89
C THR A 4 -0.42 -38.32 18.50
N GLN A 5 -1.76 -38.36 18.48
CA GLN A 5 -2.58 -37.18 18.15
C GLN A 5 -2.57 -36.14 19.27
N ILE A 6 -2.59 -36.59 20.53
CA ILE A 6 -2.57 -35.70 21.70
C ILE A 6 -1.29 -34.86 21.74
N LYS A 7 -0.14 -35.46 21.36
CA LYS A 7 1.14 -34.74 21.28
C LYS A 7 1.21 -33.73 20.14
N LEU A 8 0.51 -33.98 19.02
CA LEU A 8 0.44 -33.02 17.91
C LEU A 8 -0.43 -31.82 18.28
N ASP A 9 -1.60 -32.07 18.88
CA ASP A 9 -2.53 -31.00 19.28
C ASP A 9 -1.92 -30.07 20.37
N GLU A 10 -1.10 -30.63 21.27
CA GLU A 10 -0.36 -29.85 22.26
C GLU A 10 0.78 -29.04 21.64
N LEU A 11 1.48 -29.59 20.65
CA LEU A 11 2.53 -28.89 19.91
C LEU A 11 1.96 -27.73 19.08
N ASP A 12 0.86 -27.98 18.38
CA ASP A 12 0.19 -26.97 17.54
C ASP A 12 -0.35 -25.82 18.40
N LYS A 13 -0.87 -26.10 19.60
CA LYS A 13 -1.27 -25.06 20.55
C LYS A 13 -0.10 -24.22 21.05
N ALA A 14 1.02 -24.85 21.41
CA ALA A 14 2.21 -24.13 21.87
C ALA A 14 2.77 -23.20 20.78
N VAL A 15 2.78 -23.67 19.53
CA VAL A 15 3.20 -22.85 18.36
C VAL A 15 2.22 -21.70 18.11
N LEU A 16 0.91 -21.94 18.21
CA LEU A 16 -0.09 -20.88 18.05
C LEU A 16 0.02 -19.79 19.13
N GLU A 17 0.33 -20.17 20.37
CA GLU A 17 0.57 -19.20 21.46
C GLU A 17 1.81 -18.34 21.21
N GLU A 18 2.86 -18.90 20.60
CA GLU A 18 4.05 -18.16 20.20
C GLU A 18 3.80 -17.23 18.99
N ILE A 19 2.95 -17.66 18.05
CA ILE A 19 2.61 -16.89 16.84
C ILE A 19 1.61 -15.75 17.14
N ARG A 20 0.71 -15.92 18.11
CA ARG A 20 -0.30 -14.93 18.50
C ARG A 20 0.25 -13.51 18.72
N PRO A 21 1.33 -13.28 19.51
CA PRO A 21 1.89 -11.93 19.67
C PRO A 21 2.45 -11.35 18.37
N HIS A 22 2.96 -12.20 17.47
CA HIS A 22 3.40 -11.75 16.14
C HIS A 22 2.21 -11.33 15.27
N ALA A 23 1.16 -12.13 15.21
CA ALA A 23 -0.07 -11.78 14.50
C ALA A 23 -0.70 -10.46 15.03
N GLN A 24 -0.67 -10.26 16.35
CA GLN A 24 -1.13 -9.01 16.99
C GLN A 24 -0.31 -7.80 16.53
N LYS A 25 1.03 -7.93 16.47
CA LYS A 25 1.93 -6.88 15.98
C LYS A 25 1.67 -6.59 14.50
N VAL A 26 1.56 -7.63 13.67
CA VAL A 26 1.29 -7.48 12.23
C VAL A 26 -0.05 -6.79 11.99
N LYS A 27 -1.13 -7.21 12.68
CA LYS A 27 -2.43 -6.53 12.64
C LYS A 27 -2.31 -5.04 12.95
N THR A 28 -1.63 -4.72 14.06
CA THR A 28 -1.46 -3.33 14.52
C THR A 28 -0.67 -2.52 13.50
N TRP A 29 0.42 -3.07 12.99
CA TRP A 29 1.25 -2.44 11.96
C TRP A 29 0.47 -2.20 10.67
N MET A 30 -0.21 -3.22 10.14
CA MET A 30 -0.99 -3.10 8.90
C MET A 30 -2.10 -2.05 9.04
N SER A 31 -2.77 -2.00 10.19
CA SER A 31 -3.81 -1.00 10.46
C SER A 31 -3.21 0.40 10.58
N PHE A 32 -2.13 0.56 11.32
CA PHE A 32 -1.44 1.84 11.50
C PHE A 32 -0.91 2.39 10.18
N THR A 33 -0.20 1.57 9.40
CA THR A 33 0.34 1.95 8.09
C THR A 33 -0.79 2.28 7.11
N GLY A 34 -1.87 1.50 7.09
CA GLY A 34 -3.03 1.79 6.25
C GLY A 34 -3.70 3.12 6.60
N ILE A 35 -3.97 3.38 7.89
CA ILE A 35 -4.58 4.64 8.34
C ILE A 35 -3.66 5.83 8.03
N THR A 36 -2.37 5.71 8.35
CA THR A 36 -1.39 6.77 8.10
C THR A 36 -1.27 7.06 6.61
N SER A 37 -1.28 6.02 5.77
CA SER A 37 -1.26 6.17 4.31
C SER A 37 -2.50 6.89 3.81
N ILE A 38 -3.69 6.58 4.32
CA ILE A 38 -4.94 7.29 3.98
C ILE A 38 -4.81 8.79 4.29
N ILE A 39 -4.30 9.14 5.47
CA ILE A 39 -4.12 10.55 5.88
C ILE A 39 -3.16 11.28 4.92
N LEU A 40 -1.98 10.69 4.67
CA LEU A 40 -0.97 11.29 3.79
C LEU A 40 -1.48 11.43 2.35
N LEU A 41 -2.15 10.40 1.83
CA LEU A 41 -2.73 10.42 0.49
C LEU A 41 -3.87 11.44 0.37
N SER A 42 -4.67 11.63 1.43
CA SER A 42 -5.71 12.66 1.48
C SER A 42 -5.10 14.06 1.38
N ILE A 43 -4.02 14.32 2.11
CA ILE A 43 -3.30 15.60 2.08
C ILE A 43 -2.69 15.81 0.69
N ALA A 44 -2.03 14.79 0.14
CA ALA A 44 -1.46 14.84 -1.21
C ALA A 44 -2.53 15.11 -2.28
N ALA A 45 -3.71 14.48 -2.18
CA ALA A 45 -4.83 14.72 -3.09
C ALA A 45 -5.27 16.18 -3.06
N LEU A 46 -5.39 16.77 -1.88
CA LEU A 46 -5.74 18.18 -1.68
C LEU A 46 -4.71 19.11 -2.33
N ILE A 47 -3.41 18.88 -2.10
CA ILE A 47 -2.34 19.67 -2.71
C ILE A 47 -2.40 19.57 -4.23
N ILE A 48 -2.52 18.36 -4.78
CA ILE A 48 -2.54 18.14 -6.23
C ILE A 48 -3.78 18.74 -6.87
N LEU A 49 -4.92 18.72 -6.18
CA LEU A 49 -6.14 19.37 -6.66
C LEU A 49 -5.98 20.89 -6.72
N ILE A 50 -5.38 21.51 -5.69
CA ILE A 50 -5.08 22.96 -5.69
C ILE A 50 -4.11 23.31 -6.83
N VAL A 51 -3.00 22.58 -6.96
CA VAL A 51 -2.02 22.78 -8.05
C VAL A 51 -2.68 22.59 -9.40
N GLY A 52 -3.57 21.61 -9.54
CA GLY A 52 -4.30 21.36 -10.77
C GLY A 52 -5.25 22.48 -11.17
N ILE A 53 -5.97 23.05 -10.21
CA ILE A 53 -6.82 24.23 -10.47
C ILE A 53 -5.97 25.41 -10.94
N ILE A 54 -4.83 25.68 -10.28
CA ILE A 54 -3.92 26.76 -10.68
C ILE A 54 -3.37 26.50 -12.10
N ALA A 55 -3.00 25.26 -12.41
CA ALA A 55 -2.51 24.86 -13.73
C ALA A 55 -3.56 25.04 -14.83
N LEU A 56 -4.82 24.68 -14.55
CA LEU A 56 -5.97 24.87 -15.44
C LEU A 56 -6.24 26.35 -15.73
N VAL A 57 -6.27 27.18 -14.68
CA VAL A 57 -6.54 28.63 -14.82
C VAL A 57 -5.39 29.34 -15.55
N SER A 58 -4.16 28.90 -15.36
CA SER A 58 -2.98 29.43 -16.05
C SER A 58 -2.77 28.90 -17.48
N GLY A 59 -3.62 27.97 -17.94
CA GLY A 59 -3.51 27.38 -19.28
C GLY A 59 -2.25 26.55 -19.49
N THR A 60 -1.64 26.06 -18.40
CA THR A 60 -0.39 25.29 -18.50
C THR A 60 -0.65 23.83 -18.90
N PRO A 61 0.23 23.21 -19.70
CA PRO A 61 0.11 21.80 -20.08
C PRO A 61 0.26 20.83 -18.89
N ALA A 62 0.63 21.33 -17.70
CA ALA A 62 0.72 20.56 -16.46
C ALA A 62 -0.65 20.01 -15.98
N ALA A 63 -1.77 20.53 -16.47
CA ALA A 63 -3.11 20.03 -16.13
C ALA A 63 -3.31 18.53 -16.45
N ALA A 64 -2.68 18.02 -17.51
CA ALA A 64 -2.76 16.59 -17.84
C ALA A 64 -1.99 15.71 -16.84
N ALA A 65 -0.89 16.21 -16.28
CA ALA A 65 -0.10 15.47 -15.28
C ALA A 65 -0.87 15.30 -13.96
N VAL A 66 -1.72 16.27 -13.60
CA VAL A 66 -2.58 16.22 -12.40
C VAL A 66 -3.47 14.98 -12.41
N PHE A 67 -4.06 14.64 -13.55
CA PHE A 67 -4.90 13.43 -13.69
C PHE A 67 -4.12 12.14 -13.39
N ILE A 68 -2.88 12.03 -13.88
CA ILE A 68 -2.01 10.86 -13.64
C ILE A 68 -1.71 10.73 -12.13
N TYR A 69 -1.45 11.86 -11.46
CA TYR A 69 -1.21 11.84 -10.03
C TYR A 69 -2.46 11.49 -9.21
N LEU A 70 -3.63 12.00 -9.59
CA LEU A 70 -4.89 11.66 -8.91
C LEU A 70 -5.22 10.16 -9.02
N ILE A 71 -4.98 9.54 -10.19
CA ILE A 71 -5.12 8.09 -10.37
C ILE A 71 -4.16 7.32 -9.45
N SER A 72 -2.90 7.78 -9.38
CA SER A 72 -1.88 7.17 -8.52
C SER A 72 -2.25 7.25 -7.04
N ILE A 73 -2.84 8.36 -6.60
CA ILE A 73 -3.35 8.54 -5.24
C ILE A 73 -4.55 7.62 -4.97
N GLY A 74 -5.51 7.55 -5.90
CA GLY A 74 -6.67 6.66 -5.79
C GLY A 74 -6.26 5.19 -5.65
N PHE A 75 -5.24 4.76 -6.40
CA PHE A 75 -4.66 3.44 -6.26
C PHE A 75 -4.04 3.21 -4.87
N GLY A 76 -3.29 4.17 -4.35
CA GLY A 76 -2.75 4.13 -2.99
C GLY A 76 -3.83 4.02 -1.91
N PHE A 77 -4.99 4.66 -2.11
CA PHE A 77 -6.14 4.56 -1.20
C PHE A 77 -6.71 3.15 -1.14
N VAL A 78 -6.94 2.53 -2.29
CA VAL A 78 -7.42 1.14 -2.37
C VAL A 78 -6.47 0.21 -1.63
N LEU A 79 -5.16 0.42 -1.82
CA LEU A 79 -4.12 -0.36 -1.14
C LEU A 79 -4.17 -0.18 0.38
N ALA A 80 -4.27 1.06 0.85
CA ALA A 80 -4.30 1.36 2.27
C ALA A 80 -5.54 0.76 2.96
N VAL A 81 -6.70 0.80 2.30
CA VAL A 81 -7.93 0.13 2.77
C VAL A 81 -7.72 -1.39 2.83
N TYR A 82 -7.09 -1.97 1.81
CA TYR A 82 -6.83 -3.41 1.75
C TYR A 82 -5.87 -3.87 2.87
N MET A 83 -4.87 -3.07 3.23
CA MET A 83 -3.99 -3.33 4.38
C MET A 83 -4.77 -3.37 5.69
N ILE A 84 -5.69 -2.42 5.90
CA ILE A 84 -6.54 -2.41 7.10
C ILE A 84 -7.43 -3.66 7.15
N GLN A 85 -8.02 -4.05 6.02
CA GLN A 85 -8.85 -5.26 5.94
C GLN A 85 -8.04 -6.52 6.27
N MET A 86 -6.83 -6.65 5.73
CA MET A 86 -5.95 -7.79 6.04
C MET A 86 -5.53 -7.82 7.51
N GLY A 87 -5.20 -6.66 8.11
CA GLY A 87 -4.94 -6.57 9.54
C GLY A 87 -6.14 -7.03 10.38
N ARG A 88 -7.37 -6.67 9.97
CA ARG A 88 -8.60 -7.12 10.63
C ARG A 88 -8.89 -8.61 10.45
N GLY A 89 -8.37 -9.24 9.39
CA GLY A 89 -8.44 -10.68 9.18
C GLY A 89 -7.75 -11.52 10.25
N ALA A 90 -6.84 -10.93 11.04
CA ALA A 90 -6.20 -11.60 12.18
C ALA A 90 -7.13 -11.70 13.40
N ILE A 91 -8.21 -10.90 13.48
CA ILE A 91 -9.07 -10.81 14.67
C ILE A 91 -9.66 -12.17 15.06
N PRO A 92 -10.26 -12.96 14.16
CA PRO A 92 -10.80 -14.27 14.51
C PRO A 92 -9.76 -15.19 15.14
N PHE A 93 -8.55 -15.27 14.58
CA PHE A 93 -7.45 -16.05 15.15
C PHE A 93 -7.02 -15.57 16.54
N LEU A 94 -6.91 -14.25 16.73
CA LEU A 94 -6.51 -13.65 17.99
C LEU A 94 -7.55 -13.89 19.11
N GLU A 95 -8.84 -13.94 18.76
CA GLU A 95 -9.94 -14.14 19.70
C GLU A 95 -10.20 -15.61 20.00
N THR A 96 -10.18 -16.49 18.99
CA THR A 96 -10.54 -17.91 19.17
C THR A 96 -9.32 -18.80 19.46
N GLY A 97 -8.13 -18.40 19.00
CA GLY A 97 -6.95 -19.27 19.03
C GLY A 97 -7.06 -20.51 18.15
N ASP A 98 -7.99 -20.51 17.20
CA ASP A 98 -8.23 -21.64 16.32
C ASP A 98 -7.22 -21.68 15.16
N LEU A 99 -6.68 -22.86 14.88
CA LEU A 99 -5.73 -23.12 13.80
C LEU A 99 -6.37 -22.85 12.43
N ALA A 100 -7.66 -23.18 12.27
CA ALA A 100 -8.37 -22.94 11.01
C ALA A 100 -8.51 -21.43 10.70
N ALA A 101 -8.68 -20.61 11.74
CA ALA A 101 -8.71 -19.16 11.60
C ALA A 101 -7.32 -18.59 11.25
N PHE A 102 -6.25 -19.20 11.77
CA PHE A 102 -4.88 -18.85 11.41
C PHE A 102 -4.59 -19.18 9.94
N ASP A 103 -4.95 -20.36 9.46
CA ASP A 103 -4.72 -20.77 8.06
C ASP A 103 -5.41 -19.83 7.05
N GLN A 104 -6.64 -19.41 7.35
CA GLN A 104 -7.36 -18.43 6.53
C GLN A 104 -6.67 -17.07 6.52
N TYR A 105 -6.21 -16.62 7.69
CA TYR A 105 -5.46 -15.36 7.82
C TYR A 105 -4.13 -15.41 7.05
N ASP A 106 -3.36 -16.48 7.22
CA ASP A 106 -2.07 -16.67 6.56
C ASP A 106 -2.21 -16.77 5.04
N ALA A 107 -3.20 -17.52 4.53
CA ALA A 107 -3.52 -17.57 3.11
C ALA A 107 -3.86 -16.17 2.56
N GLY A 108 -4.63 -15.38 3.32
CA GLY A 108 -4.95 -13.99 3.01
C GLY A 108 -3.71 -13.11 2.96
N CYS A 109 -2.81 -13.22 3.94
CA CYS A 109 -1.55 -12.49 3.99
C CYS A 109 -0.60 -12.87 2.84
N ARG A 110 -0.46 -14.15 2.49
CA ARG A 110 0.35 -14.58 1.34
C ARG A 110 -0.21 -14.01 0.03
N LEU A 111 -1.52 -14.04 -0.15
CA LEU A 111 -2.17 -13.48 -1.32
C LEU A 111 -1.96 -11.96 -1.39
N PHE A 112 -2.08 -11.29 -0.23
CA PHE A 112 -1.77 -9.87 -0.09
C PHE A 112 -0.32 -9.58 -0.51
N PHE A 113 0.68 -10.24 0.06
CA PHE A 113 2.09 -9.98 -0.27
C PHE A 113 2.44 -10.32 -1.72
N LYS A 114 1.86 -11.39 -2.27
CA LYS A 114 2.04 -11.75 -3.69
C LYS A 114 1.48 -10.68 -4.62
N ARG A 115 0.26 -10.19 -4.35
CA ARG A 115 -0.35 -9.12 -5.14
C ARG A 115 0.35 -7.78 -4.91
N TRP A 116 0.70 -7.47 -3.66
CA TRP A 116 1.40 -6.25 -3.27
C TRP A 116 2.77 -6.14 -3.91
N GLY A 117 3.56 -7.22 -3.92
CA GLY A 117 4.86 -7.24 -4.59
C GLY A 117 4.74 -6.83 -6.06
N ILE A 118 3.77 -7.41 -6.79
CA ILE A 118 3.51 -7.07 -8.19
C ILE A 118 3.09 -5.60 -8.34
N LEU A 119 2.15 -5.14 -7.50
CA LEU A 119 1.63 -3.79 -7.55
C LEU A 119 2.68 -2.72 -7.19
N PHE A 120 3.57 -3.02 -6.24
CA PHE A 120 4.70 -2.16 -5.89
C PHE A 120 5.65 -1.97 -7.07
N PHE A 121 5.99 -3.06 -7.79
CA PHE A 121 6.83 -2.96 -8.99
C PHE A 121 6.15 -2.18 -10.12
N ILE A 122 4.84 -2.36 -10.31
CA ILE A 122 4.06 -1.56 -11.28
C ILE A 122 4.10 -0.08 -10.90
N GLN A 123 3.84 0.25 -9.64
CA GLN A 123 3.83 1.64 -9.15
C GLN A 123 5.22 2.28 -9.25
N LEU A 124 6.28 1.53 -8.95
CA LEU A 124 7.66 1.98 -9.13
C LEU A 124 7.96 2.23 -10.61
N GLY A 125 7.53 1.34 -11.51
CA GLY A 125 7.65 1.52 -12.96
C GLY A 125 6.91 2.75 -13.50
N VAL A 126 5.67 2.97 -13.08
CA VAL A 126 4.88 4.16 -13.45
C VAL A 126 5.52 5.43 -12.90
N GLY A 127 6.00 5.42 -11.65
CA GLY A 127 6.70 6.54 -11.04
C GLY A 127 8.00 6.88 -11.79
N LEU A 128 8.77 5.87 -12.19
CA LEU A 128 10.02 6.04 -12.94
C LEU A 128 9.75 6.60 -14.35
N LEU A 129 8.72 6.09 -15.04
CA LEU A 129 8.28 6.64 -16.32
C LEU A 129 7.81 8.09 -16.19
N GLY A 130 7.04 8.40 -15.15
CA GLY A 130 6.60 9.77 -14.87
C GLY A 130 7.78 10.72 -14.61
N ALA A 131 8.78 10.28 -13.84
CA ALA A 131 10.01 11.05 -13.60
C ALA A 131 10.84 11.26 -14.87
N ILE A 132 10.96 10.23 -15.72
CA ILE A 132 11.65 10.33 -17.01
C ILE A 132 10.93 11.34 -17.92
N ILE A 133 9.60 11.25 -18.04
CA ILE A 133 8.80 12.18 -18.84
C ILE A 133 8.96 13.61 -18.31
N ALA A 134 8.90 13.80 -16.98
CA ALA A 134 9.09 15.11 -16.36
C ALA A 134 10.48 15.69 -16.64
N LEU A 135 11.53 14.87 -16.63
CA LEU A 135 12.89 15.29 -17.01
C LEU A 135 12.95 15.70 -18.49
N ILE A 136 12.43 14.87 -19.41
CA ILE A 136 12.43 15.17 -20.85
C ILE A 136 11.69 16.47 -21.14
N VAL A 137 10.48 16.63 -20.59
CA VAL A 137 9.68 17.84 -20.75
C VAL A 137 10.38 19.04 -20.11
N GLY A 138 10.88 18.88 -18.88
CA GLY A 138 11.61 19.92 -18.15
C GLY A 138 12.82 20.46 -18.91
N PHE A 139 13.65 19.57 -19.48
CA PHE A 139 14.78 19.96 -20.33
C PHE A 139 14.33 20.61 -21.64
N SER A 140 13.24 20.16 -22.25
CA SER A 140 12.71 20.78 -23.48
C SER A 140 12.10 22.17 -23.26
N SER A 141 11.72 22.48 -22.02
CA SER A 141 11.11 23.77 -21.62
C SER A 141 12.11 24.78 -21.04
N MET A 142 13.39 24.45 -20.91
CA MET A 142 14.41 25.43 -20.54
C MET A 142 14.57 26.44 -21.70
N PRO A 143 14.33 27.75 -21.48
CA PRO A 143 14.71 28.77 -22.45
C PRO A 143 16.20 28.62 -22.71
N SER A 144 16.59 28.62 -23.98
CA SER A 144 17.98 28.47 -24.38
C SER A 144 18.89 29.41 -23.57
N LEU A 145 19.68 28.86 -22.66
CA LEU A 145 20.80 29.56 -22.01
C LEU A 145 21.82 30.10 -23.04
N TYR A 146 21.64 29.75 -24.33
CA TYR A 146 22.40 30.23 -25.48
C TYR A 146 22.09 31.67 -25.93
N ASN A 147 21.09 32.37 -25.37
CA ASN A 147 20.83 33.78 -25.70
C ASN A 147 21.44 34.79 -24.70
N LEU A 148 22.33 34.34 -23.81
CA LEU A 148 23.01 35.18 -22.81
C LEU A 148 24.52 35.34 -23.06
N TYR A 149 25.04 34.92 -24.22
CA TYR A 149 26.41 35.19 -24.67
C TYR A 149 26.43 35.65 -26.13
#